data_AF-A0A1J3F7G5-F1
#
_entry.id   AF-A0A1J3F7G5-F1
#
_cell.length_a   1.000
_cell.length_b   1.000
_cell.length_c   1.000
_cell.angle_alpha   90.00
_cell.angle_beta   90.00
_cell.angle_gamma   90.00
#
_symmetry.space_group_name_H-M   'P 1'
#
loop_
_entity.id
_entity.type
_entity.pdbx_description
1 polymer ?
#
loop_
_entity_poly.entity_id
_entity_poly.type
_entity_poly.pdbx_seq_one_letter_code
_entity_poly.pdbx_strand_id
1 'polypeptide(L)'
;KIQEKMAFLFSLLILAFLVIIILIFSASSTKKTLQTTTNEPPSYPLIGSILSFNKNRHRLLQWYTELLRLSPSQTISIPLLGNRRTIVTTNPENVEYILKTNFFNFPKGKPFTDLLGDLLGKGIFNVDGHSWSSQRKLASHEFSTRSLRS
;
A
#
# COMPACT_ATOMS: atom_id res chain seq x y z
N LYS A 1 18.37 0.19 46.36
CA LYS A 1 18.11 -1.27 46.51
C LYS A 1 16.80 -1.76 45.89
N ILE A 2 15.60 -1.27 46.25
CA ILE A 2 14.33 -1.74 45.63
C ILE A 2 14.17 -1.21 44.19
N GLN A 3 14.43 0.07 43.97
CA GLN A 3 14.35 0.71 42.65
C GLN A 3 15.31 0.07 41.62
N GLU A 4 16.54 -0.24 42.02
CA GLU A 4 17.53 -0.91 41.17
C GLU A 4 17.09 -2.33 40.77
N LYS A 5 16.46 -3.07 41.71
CA LYS A 5 15.89 -4.38 41.41
C LYS A 5 14.73 -4.28 40.41
N MET A 6 13.89 -3.26 40.50
CA MET A 6 12.78 -3.03 39.57
C MET A 6 13.26 -2.66 38.17
N ALA A 7 14.26 -1.78 38.06
CA ALA A 7 14.87 -1.41 36.78
C ALA A 7 15.53 -2.62 36.09
N PHE A 8 16.22 -3.47 36.86
CA PHE A 8 16.81 -4.70 36.36
C PHE A 8 15.75 -5.68 35.81
N LEU A 9 14.66 -5.91 36.55
CA LEU A 9 13.56 -6.75 36.09
C LEU A 9 12.90 -6.21 34.81
N PHE A 10 12.72 -4.90 34.71
CA PHE A 10 12.18 -4.26 33.51
C PHE A 10 13.11 -4.44 32.30
N SER A 11 14.43 -4.31 32.48
CA SER A 11 15.41 -4.55 31.41
C SER A 11 15.42 -6.01 30.94
N LEU A 12 15.26 -6.97 31.86
CA LEU A 12 15.13 -8.40 31.56
C LEU A 12 13.85 -8.71 30.76
N LEU A 13 12.73 -8.07 31.11
CA LEU A 13 11.48 -8.21 30.37
C LEU A 13 11.59 -7.65 28.95
N ILE A 14 12.23 -6.49 28.77
CA ILE A 14 12.50 -5.92 27.44
C ILE A 14 13.40 -6.85 26.63
N LEU A 15 14.48 -7.36 27.22
CA LEU A 15 15.40 -8.26 26.54
C LEU A 15 14.70 -9.56 26.14
N ALA A 16 13.91 -10.16 27.04
CA ALA A 16 13.12 -11.35 26.74
C ALA A 16 12.11 -11.09 25.62
N PHE A 17 11.44 -9.93 25.62
CA PHE A 17 10.52 -9.53 24.56
C PHE A 17 11.23 -9.37 23.21
N LEU A 18 12.41 -8.74 23.18
CA LEU A 18 13.23 -8.63 21.97
C LEU A 18 13.71 -9.99 21.46
N VAL A 19 14.13 -10.89 22.36
CA VAL A 19 14.52 -12.26 22.00
C VAL A 19 13.33 -13.03 21.42
N ILE A 20 12.14 -12.91 22.01
CA ILE A 20 10.91 -13.53 21.48
C ILE A 20 10.59 -12.97 20.08
N ILE A 21 10.72 -11.66 19.85
CA ILE A 21 10.55 -11.05 18.52
C ILE A 21 11.57 -11.63 17.53
N ILE A 22 12.84 -11.76 17.93
CA ILE A 22 13.90 -12.32 17.07
C ILE A 22 13.61 -13.80 16.75
N LEU A 23 13.16 -14.58 17.73
CA LEU A 23 12.79 -15.99 17.54
C LEU A 23 11.55 -16.15 16.64
N ILE A 24 10.55 -15.28 16.79
CA ILE A 24 9.41 -15.22 15.87
C ILE A 24 9.92 -14.87 14.48
N PHE A 25 10.77 -13.85 14.32
CA PHE A 25 11.30 -13.43 13.03
C PHE A 25 12.15 -14.52 12.36
N SER A 26 12.98 -15.24 13.13
CA SER A 26 13.81 -16.35 12.63
C SER A 26 13.00 -17.60 12.29
N ALA A 27 12.03 -17.99 13.13
CA ALA A 27 11.08 -19.08 12.85
C ALA A 27 10.13 -18.74 11.69
N SER A 28 9.95 -17.46 11.42
CA SER A 28 9.17 -16.98 10.28
C SER A 28 9.98 -16.92 8.98
N SER A 29 11.30 -16.72 9.08
CA SER A 29 12.23 -16.73 7.95
C SER A 29 12.38 -18.12 7.30
N THR A 30 12.09 -19.20 8.03
CA THR A 30 12.07 -20.57 7.50
C THR A 30 10.80 -20.90 6.73
N LYS A 31 9.71 -20.13 6.89
CA LYS A 31 8.51 -20.23 6.06
C LYS A 31 8.60 -19.21 4.94
N LYS A 32 9.51 -19.41 3.97
CA LYS A 32 9.31 -18.88 2.62
C LYS A 32 7.91 -19.36 2.21
N THR A 33 6.93 -18.45 2.18
CA THR A 33 5.61 -18.78 1.65
C THR A 33 5.83 -19.44 0.30
N LEU A 34 5.40 -20.69 0.21
CA LEU A 34 5.54 -21.56 -0.95
C LEU A 34 5.13 -20.74 -2.18
N GLN A 35 6.11 -20.45 -3.06
CA GLN A 35 5.91 -19.63 -4.24
C GLN A 35 4.96 -20.35 -5.18
N THR A 36 3.67 -20.01 -5.11
CA THR A 36 2.72 -20.37 -6.14
C THR A 36 2.95 -19.43 -7.32
N THR A 37 3.81 -19.86 -8.25
CA THR A 37 3.77 -19.55 -9.70
C THR A 37 3.73 -18.08 -10.17
N THR A 38 3.96 -17.11 -9.28
CA THR A 38 3.80 -15.68 -9.57
C THR A 38 5.09 -14.93 -9.27
N ASN A 39 5.46 -13.99 -10.14
CA ASN A 39 6.68 -13.18 -10.05
C ASN A 39 6.57 -12.10 -8.97
N GLU A 40 6.23 -12.52 -7.75
CA GLU A 40 6.01 -11.67 -6.59
C GLU A 40 7.33 -11.39 -5.85
N PRO A 41 7.48 -10.20 -5.25
CA PRO A 41 8.68 -9.88 -4.49
C PRO A 41 8.79 -10.75 -3.22
N PRO A 42 10.02 -10.99 -2.72
CA PRO A 42 10.22 -11.69 -1.46
C PRO A 42 9.38 -11.06 -0.34
N SER A 43 8.70 -11.92 0.42
CA SER A 43 7.82 -11.53 1.52
C SER A 43 8.22 -12.28 2.78
N TYR A 44 8.25 -11.55 3.90
CA TYR A 44 8.56 -12.09 5.23
C TYR A 44 7.31 -12.05 6.10
N PRO A 45 7.14 -13.00 7.03
CA PRO A 45 5.99 -12.93 7.92
C PRO A 45 5.99 -11.64 8.75
N LEU A 46 4.79 -11.12 9.00
CA LEU A 46 4.51 -9.81 9.63
C LEU A 46 4.89 -8.59 8.79
N ILE A 47 6.10 -8.53 8.24
CA ILE A 47 6.64 -7.33 7.55
C ILE A 47 6.27 -7.30 6.05
N GLY A 48 5.89 -8.44 5.47
CA GLY A 48 5.59 -8.55 4.04
C GLY A 48 6.82 -8.23 3.18
N SER A 49 6.61 -7.48 2.09
CA SER A 49 7.64 -7.09 1.13
C SER A 49 8.24 -5.70 1.40
N ILE A 50 8.17 -5.19 2.64
CA ILE A 50 8.66 -3.84 2.98
C ILE A 50 10.16 -3.69 2.74
N LEU A 51 10.96 -4.73 2.99
CA LEU A 51 12.40 -4.69 2.69
C LEU A 51 12.66 -4.49 1.20
N SER A 52 11.92 -5.21 0.35
CA SER A 52 11.96 -5.07 -1.10
C SER A 52 11.52 -3.68 -1.54
N PHE A 53 10.47 -3.13 -0.92
CA PHE A 53 9.99 -1.78 -1.19
C PHE A 53 11.04 -0.72 -0.83
N ASN A 54 11.62 -0.79 0.38
CA ASN A 54 12.62 0.17 0.83
C ASN A 54 13.88 0.14 -0.04
N LYS A 55 14.34 -1.06 -0.45
CA LYS A 55 15.49 -1.20 -1.37
C LYS A 55 15.23 -0.54 -2.72
N ASN A 56 14.00 -0.61 -3.23
CA ASN A 56 13.62 -0.10 -4.55
C ASN A 56 12.94 1.28 -4.51
N ARG A 57 12.87 1.96 -3.35
CA ARG A 57 12.13 3.23 -3.18
C ARG A 57 12.49 4.32 -4.18
N HIS A 58 13.76 4.38 -4.59
CA HIS A 58 14.29 5.37 -5.53
C HIS A 58 13.96 5.06 -7.00
N ARG A 59 13.57 3.80 -7.30
CA ARG A 59 13.24 3.30 -8.63
C ARG A 59 11.90 2.55 -8.64
N LEU A 60 10.96 3.00 -7.82
CA LEU A 60 9.75 2.25 -7.47
C LEU A 60 8.88 1.93 -8.68
N LEU A 61 8.69 2.89 -9.60
CA LEU A 61 7.95 2.67 -10.84
C LEU A 61 8.64 1.63 -11.74
N GLN A 62 9.95 1.75 -11.95
CA GLN A 62 10.72 0.79 -12.73
C GLN A 62 10.64 -0.62 -12.12
N TRP A 63 10.75 -0.72 -10.80
CA TRP A 63 10.63 -1.99 -10.09
C TRP A 63 9.25 -2.63 -10.27
N TYR A 64 8.16 -1.87 -10.20
CA TYR A 64 6.83 -2.40 -10.52
C TYR A 64 6.72 -2.85 -11.98
N THR A 65 7.22 -2.05 -12.93
CA THR A 65 7.21 -2.43 -14.35
C THR A 65 7.99 -3.72 -14.61
N GLU A 66 9.14 -3.90 -13.97
CA GLU A 66 9.93 -5.14 -14.05
C GLU A 66 9.12 -6.36 -13.55
N LEU A 67 8.47 -6.25 -12.39
CA LEU A 67 7.64 -7.31 -11.82
C LEU A 67 6.41 -7.63 -12.71
N LEU A 68 5.74 -6.60 -13.20
CA LEU A 68 4.56 -6.73 -14.07
C LEU A 68 4.90 -7.33 -15.43
N ARG A 69 6.05 -6.97 -16.02
CA ARG A 69 6.53 -7.52 -17.29
C ARG A 69 6.77 -9.02 -17.20
N LEU A 70 7.22 -9.50 -16.05
CA LEU A 70 7.44 -10.92 -15.81
C LEU A 70 6.12 -11.65 -15.56
N SER A 71 5.09 -10.98 -15.02
CA SER A 71 3.80 -11.61 -14.70
C SER A 71 2.97 -11.91 -15.95
N PRO A 72 2.57 -13.18 -16.20
CA PRO A 72 1.73 -13.52 -17.35
C PRO A 72 0.36 -12.82 -17.35
N SER A 73 -0.19 -12.54 -16.16
CA SER A 73 -1.48 -11.86 -15.99
C SER A 73 -1.37 -10.34 -15.99
N GLN A 74 -0.16 -9.79 -16.17
CA GLN A 74 0.15 -8.36 -16.03
C GLN A 74 -0.35 -7.79 -14.70
N THR A 75 -0.41 -8.63 -13.68
CA THR A 75 -0.91 -8.32 -12.34
C THR A 75 -0.03 -8.99 -11.31
N ILE A 76 0.30 -8.26 -10.24
CA ILE A 76 1.14 -8.74 -9.14
C ILE A 76 0.45 -8.43 -7.81
N SER A 77 0.63 -9.31 -6.83
CA SER A 77 0.23 -9.07 -5.44
C SER A 77 1.47 -8.83 -4.59
N ILE A 78 1.42 -7.77 -3.78
CA ILE A 78 2.52 -7.36 -2.92
C ILE A 78 2.04 -7.42 -1.47
N PRO A 79 2.47 -8.44 -0.71
CA PRO A 79 2.17 -8.51 0.71
C PRO A 79 2.78 -7.34 1.47
N LEU A 80 2.02 -6.75 2.38
CA LEU A 80 2.41 -5.65 3.26
C LEU A 80 2.22 -6.02 4.73
N LEU A 81 2.63 -5.11 5.62
CA LEU A 81 2.42 -5.22 7.06
C LEU A 81 0.97 -5.57 7.41
N GLY A 82 0.81 -6.49 8.38
CA GLY A 82 -0.49 -6.82 8.95
C GLY A 82 -1.40 -7.61 7.99
N ASN A 83 -0.84 -8.49 7.18
CA ASN A 83 -1.57 -9.36 6.23
C ASN A 83 -2.36 -8.60 5.15
N ARG A 84 -2.01 -7.32 4.93
CA ARG A 84 -2.53 -6.52 3.82
C ARG A 84 -1.85 -6.93 2.52
N ARG A 85 -2.53 -6.72 1.40
CA ARG A 85 -1.97 -6.93 0.07
C ARG A 85 -2.26 -5.73 -0.82
N THR A 86 -1.26 -5.27 -1.53
CA THR A 86 -1.41 -4.28 -2.59
C THR A 86 -1.39 -5.02 -3.92
N ILE A 87 -2.45 -4.85 -4.71
CA ILE A 87 -2.53 -5.37 -6.07
C ILE A 87 -2.07 -4.27 -7.01
N VAL A 88 -1.12 -4.58 -7.88
CA VAL A 88 -0.67 -3.68 -8.96
C VAL A 88 -0.97 -4.38 -10.27
N THR A 89 -1.59 -3.67 -11.21
CA THR A 89 -2.01 -4.25 -12.49
C THR A 89 -1.79 -3.29 -13.64
N THR A 90 -1.35 -3.84 -14.77
CA THR A 90 -1.36 -3.21 -16.10
C THR A 90 -2.26 -3.95 -17.07
N ASN A 91 -3.05 -4.91 -16.59
CA ASN A 91 -4.03 -5.61 -17.41
C ASN A 91 -5.17 -4.64 -17.75
N PRO A 92 -5.46 -4.40 -19.05
CA PRO A 92 -6.46 -3.42 -19.48
C PRO A 92 -7.87 -3.72 -18.96
N GLU A 93 -8.25 -5.00 -18.83
CA GLU A 93 -9.56 -5.40 -18.32
C GLU A 93 -9.72 -5.02 -16.85
N ASN A 94 -8.68 -5.25 -16.04
CA ASN A 94 -8.67 -4.84 -14.63
C ASN A 94 -8.70 -3.32 -14.49
N VAL A 95 -7.95 -2.60 -15.33
CA VAL A 95 -7.92 -1.14 -15.33
C VAL A 95 -9.28 -0.56 -15.69
N GLU A 96 -9.94 -1.08 -16.73
CA GLU A 96 -11.30 -0.66 -17.09
C GLU A 96 -12.28 -0.99 -15.96
N TYR A 97 -12.17 -2.18 -15.37
CA TYR A 97 -13.05 -2.57 -14.27
C TYR A 97 -12.95 -1.62 -13.07
N ILE A 98 -11.73 -1.28 -12.66
CA ILE A 98 -11.47 -0.40 -11.51
C ILE A 98 -11.87 1.04 -11.82
N LEU A 99 -11.54 1.57 -13.00
CA LEU A 99 -11.69 2.99 -13.29
C LEU A 99 -13.04 3.37 -13.92
N LYS A 100 -13.79 2.40 -14.44
CA LYS A 100 -15.06 2.64 -15.15
C LYS A 100 -16.18 1.75 -14.64
N THR A 101 -16.02 0.43 -14.69
CA THR A 101 -17.14 -0.51 -14.45
C THR A 101 -17.60 -0.55 -13.00
N ASN A 102 -16.66 -0.56 -12.04
CA ASN A 102 -16.95 -0.68 -10.61
C ASN A 102 -16.21 0.38 -9.78
N PHE A 103 -16.14 1.60 -10.29
CA PHE A 103 -15.37 2.71 -9.71
C PHE A 103 -15.68 2.95 -8.22
N PHE A 104 -16.95 2.90 -7.81
CA PHE A 104 -17.34 3.18 -6.42
C PHE A 104 -16.84 2.16 -5.40
N ASN A 105 -16.47 0.96 -5.84
CA ASN A 105 -15.91 -0.08 -4.97
C ASN A 105 -14.40 0.05 -4.75
N PHE A 106 -13.74 1.00 -5.43
CA PHE A 106 -12.31 1.28 -5.30
C PHE A 106 -12.06 2.73 -4.83
N PRO A 107 -12.49 3.10 -3.61
CA PRO A 107 -12.24 4.43 -3.07
C PRO A 107 -10.74 4.65 -2.85
N LYS A 108 -10.27 5.90 -2.94
CA LYS A 108 -8.89 6.26 -2.55
C LYS A 108 -8.68 5.99 -1.06
N GLY A 109 -9.71 6.27 -0.28
CA GLY A 109 -9.79 5.92 1.13
C GLY A 109 -9.03 6.87 2.04
N LYS A 110 -9.22 6.65 3.35
CA LYS A 110 -8.72 7.51 4.42
C LYS A 110 -7.21 7.80 4.36
N PRO A 111 -6.31 6.85 4.05
CA PRO A 111 -4.88 7.15 3.99
C PRO A 111 -4.53 8.22 2.96
N PHE A 112 -5.23 8.27 1.83
CA PHE A 112 -5.03 9.29 0.81
C PHE A 112 -5.55 10.65 1.30
N THR A 113 -6.74 10.64 1.91
CA THR A 113 -7.37 11.82 2.50
C THR A 113 -6.54 12.45 3.61
N ASP A 114 -5.96 11.64 4.49
CA ASP A 114 -5.13 12.11 5.59
C ASP A 114 -3.78 12.65 5.07
N LEU A 115 -3.19 12.00 4.06
CA LEU A 115 -1.89 12.42 3.50
C LEU A 115 -1.97 13.73 2.72
N LEU A 116 -3.00 13.91 1.90
CA LEU A 116 -3.16 15.07 1.02
C LEU A 116 -4.16 16.08 1.54
N GLY A 117 -4.84 15.81 2.67
CA GLY A 117 -5.90 16.65 3.22
C GLY A 117 -5.43 18.04 3.60
N ASP A 118 -4.24 18.17 4.20
CA ASP A 118 -3.72 19.49 4.58
C ASP A 118 -3.35 20.35 3.37
N LEU A 119 -2.98 19.71 2.25
CA LEU A 119 -2.58 20.40 1.02
C LEU A 119 -3.77 20.67 0.08
N LEU A 120 -4.63 19.68 -0.13
CA LEU A 120 -5.71 19.68 -1.13
C LEU A 120 -7.10 19.80 -0.50
N GLY A 121 -7.19 19.83 0.83
CA GLY A 121 -8.44 19.90 1.56
C GLY A 121 -9.40 18.77 1.18
N LYS A 122 -10.67 19.13 1.05
CA LYS A 122 -11.74 18.26 0.54
C LYS A 122 -12.02 18.52 -0.95
N GLY A 123 -10.97 18.81 -1.71
CA GLY A 123 -11.05 19.03 -3.15
C GLY A 123 -11.26 17.74 -3.95
N ILE A 124 -11.52 17.90 -5.24
CA ILE A 124 -11.91 16.83 -6.18
C ILE A 124 -10.90 15.68 -6.25
N PHE A 125 -9.63 15.95 -5.96
CA PHE A 125 -8.59 14.92 -5.96
C PHE A 125 -8.63 14.04 -4.72
N ASN A 126 -9.24 14.50 -3.62
CA ASN A 126 -9.15 13.89 -2.31
C ASN A 126 -10.45 13.23 -1.82
N VAL A 127 -11.60 13.74 -2.27
CA VAL A 127 -12.92 13.18 -1.90
C VAL A 127 -13.27 11.94 -2.73
N ASP A 128 -14.09 11.05 -2.16
CA ASP A 128 -14.62 9.85 -2.79
C ASP A 128 -16.15 9.94 -2.99
N GLY A 129 -16.72 9.02 -3.77
CA GLY A 129 -18.17 8.80 -3.88
C GLY A 129 -18.96 9.96 -4.50
N HIS A 130 -20.13 10.28 -3.92
CA HIS A 130 -21.02 11.33 -4.45
C HIS A 130 -20.38 12.71 -4.44
N SER A 131 -19.62 13.05 -3.40
CA SER A 131 -18.93 14.35 -3.31
C SER A 131 -17.95 14.53 -4.47
N TRP A 132 -17.20 13.48 -4.81
CA TRP A 132 -16.33 13.47 -5.99
C TRP A 132 -17.12 13.67 -7.28
N SER A 133 -18.24 12.96 -7.45
CA SER A 133 -19.07 13.05 -8.65
C SER A 133 -19.62 14.46 -8.86
N SER A 134 -20.15 15.09 -7.81
CA SER A 134 -20.66 16.47 -7.86
C SER A 134 -19.56 17.48 -8.18
N GLN A 135 -18.40 17.39 -7.51
CA GLN A 135 -17.27 18.29 -7.76
C GLN A 135 -16.71 18.11 -9.18
N ARG A 136 -16.62 16.87 -9.68
CA ARG A 136 -16.20 16.58 -11.05
C ARG A 136 -17.16 17.15 -12.08
N LYS A 137 -18.47 17.04 -11.87
CA LYS A 137 -19.46 17.60 -12.80
C LYS A 137 -19.32 19.12 -12.91
N LEU A 138 -19.12 19.80 -11.79
CA LEU A 138 -18.89 21.26 -11.76
C LEU A 138 -17.57 21.61 -12.46
N ALA A 139 -16.46 20.97 -12.11
CA ALA A 139 -15.17 21.22 -12.73
C ALA A 139 -15.20 20.97 -14.26
N SER A 140 -15.83 19.88 -14.72
CA SER A 140 -15.96 19.59 -16.15
C SER A 140 -16.75 20.65 -16.92
N HIS A 141 -17.66 21.36 -16.26
CA HIS A 141 -18.38 22.48 -16.88
C HIS A 141 -17.45 23.69 -17.13
N GLU A 142 -16.65 24.05 -16.11
CA GLU A 142 -15.69 25.16 -16.18
C GLU A 142 -14.52 24.88 -17.15
N PHE A 143 -14.14 23.62 -17.32
CA PHE A 143 -13.13 23.21 -18.31
C PHE A 143 -13.74 22.82 -19.67
N SER A 144 -14.99 23.21 -19.93
CA SER A 144 -15.60 22.97 -21.25
C SER A 144 -14.98 23.88 -22.32
N THR A 145 -15.00 23.42 -23.57
CA THR A 145 -14.49 24.20 -24.71
C THR A 145 -15.19 25.55 -24.87
N ARG A 146 -16.45 25.66 -24.43
CA ARG A 146 -17.20 26.91 -24.41
C ARG A 146 -16.65 27.87 -23.35
N SER A 147 -16.39 27.38 -22.15
CA SER A 147 -15.87 28.17 -21.03
C SER A 147 -14.43 28.62 -21.26
N LEU A 148 -13.60 27.83 -21.95
CA LEU A 148 -12.22 28.21 -22.27
C LEU A 148 -12.10 29.25 -23.42
N ARG A 149 -13.19 29.52 -24.14
CA ARG A 149 -13.23 30.45 -25.27
C ARG A 149 -13.86 31.81 -24.92
N SER A 150 -14.49 31.94 -23.75
CA SER A 150 -15.05 33.19 -23.22
C SER A 150 -14.02 33.94 -22.39
#